data_AF-A0A2V8DG23-F1
#
_entry.id   AF-A0A2V8DG23-F1
#
_cell.length_a   1.000
_cell.length_b   1.000
_cell.length_c   1.000
_cell.angle_alpha   90.00
_cell.angle_beta   90.00
_cell.angle_gamma   90.00
#
_symmetry.space_group_name_H-M   'P 1'
#
loop_
_entity.id
_entity.type
_entity.pdbx_description
1 polymer ?
#
loop_
_entity_poly.entity_id
_entity_poly.type
_entity_poly.pdbx_seq_one_letter_code
_entity_poly.pdbx_strand_id
1 'polypeptide(L)'
;MKFPPGSRYVCFAITILDYDRGMPVSVTVQTVHPRKLAAVRREVAPGAVGSVWGPPLGKVWEFIRSQPGLRTDGHNIFLYHHPKQPGAPILCDFGVEVTRTFETAGEVYATETPGGEAAVTVHRGPYNRMKEAHNAIAKWMAANRRESAGHSWEIYGDPAPDPADTETTVVYLLLGSS
;
A
#
# COMPACT_ATOMS: atom_id res chain seq x y z
N MET A 1 -32.86 9.07 12.55
CA MET A 1 -31.77 9.38 13.50
C MET A 1 -30.66 10.10 12.73
N LYS A 2 -30.34 11.34 13.16
CA LYS A 2 -29.37 12.26 12.56
C LYS A 2 -28.01 12.05 13.25
N PHE A 3 -26.93 11.90 12.49
CA PHE A 3 -25.56 11.94 13.02
C PHE A 3 -25.04 13.39 13.07
N PRO A 4 -24.20 13.77 14.06
CA PRO A 4 -23.74 15.14 14.24
C PRO A 4 -22.55 15.48 13.33
N PRO A 5 -22.36 16.76 12.93
CA PRO A 5 -21.18 17.19 12.18
C PRO A 5 -20.09 17.74 13.12
N GLY A 6 -18.83 17.40 12.87
CA GLY A 6 -17.71 18.11 13.49
C GLY A 6 -16.41 17.31 13.59
N SER A 7 -15.58 17.38 12.55
CA SER A 7 -14.13 17.38 12.72
C SER A 7 -13.53 18.30 11.67
N ARG A 8 -12.93 19.38 12.15
CA ARG A 8 -12.29 20.43 11.34
C ARG A 8 -10.99 19.85 10.80
N TYR A 9 -10.95 19.58 9.50
CA TYR A 9 -9.67 19.38 8.81
C TYR A 9 -9.00 20.74 8.67
N VAL A 10 -7.78 20.85 9.20
CA VAL A 10 -6.89 21.99 8.98
C VAL A 10 -6.48 21.94 7.51
N CYS A 11 -7.02 22.87 6.72
CA CYS A 11 -6.62 23.08 5.34
C CYS A 11 -5.26 23.79 5.34
N PHE A 12 -4.17 23.05 5.10
CA PHE A 12 -2.92 23.68 4.68
C PHE A 12 -3.08 24.12 3.23
N ALA A 13 -2.96 25.41 2.98
CA ALA A 13 -3.00 25.99 1.65
C ALA A 13 -1.81 25.46 0.83
N ILE A 14 -2.06 24.50 -0.05
CA ILE A 14 -1.14 24.08 -1.10
C ILE A 14 -1.40 25.03 -2.27
N THR A 15 -0.36 25.73 -2.72
CA THR A 15 -0.40 26.49 -3.97
C THR A 15 -0.61 25.51 -5.13
N ILE A 16 -1.85 25.40 -5.61
CA ILE A 16 -2.18 24.66 -6.82
C ILE A 16 -1.85 25.57 -8.00
N LEU A 17 -0.77 25.27 -8.70
CA LEU A 17 -0.60 25.74 -10.07
C LEU A 17 -1.56 24.90 -10.94
N ASP A 18 -2.62 25.53 -11.41
CA ASP A 18 -3.56 24.96 -12.39
C ASP A 18 -2.79 24.51 -13.64
N TYR A 19 -2.76 23.20 -13.88
CA TYR A 19 -2.33 22.64 -15.16
C TYR A 19 -3.20 21.43 -15.56
N ASP A 20 -4.11 21.74 -16.48
CA ASP A 20 -4.64 20.94 -17.59
C ASP A 20 -5.58 19.74 -17.33
N ARG A 21 -6.66 19.70 -18.12
CA ARG A 21 -7.70 18.66 -18.15
C ARG A 21 -7.15 17.39 -18.79
N GLY A 22 -6.60 16.52 -17.95
CA GLY A 22 -6.17 15.17 -18.33
C GLY A 22 -5.16 14.65 -17.33
N MET A 23 -5.51 14.58 -16.05
CA MET A 23 -4.51 14.41 -15.00
C MET A 23 -3.76 13.07 -15.11
N PRO A 24 -2.45 13.07 -15.39
CA PRO A 24 -1.62 11.93 -15.05
C PRO A 24 -1.69 11.73 -13.53
N VAL A 25 -1.80 10.47 -13.09
CA VAL A 25 -1.78 10.04 -11.69
C VAL A 25 -0.72 10.85 -10.91
N SER A 26 -1.16 11.70 -9.97
CA SER A 26 -0.28 12.63 -9.26
C SER A 26 0.57 11.90 -8.23
N VAL A 27 1.88 12.12 -8.27
CA VAL A 27 2.85 11.54 -7.33
C VAL A 27 3.27 12.61 -6.34
N THR A 28 3.18 12.29 -5.05
CA THR A 28 3.58 13.16 -3.94
C THR A 28 4.70 12.52 -3.14
N VAL A 29 5.55 13.32 -2.52
CA VAL A 29 6.55 12.83 -1.56
C VAL A 29 5.98 12.97 -0.16
N GLN A 30 6.05 11.89 0.62
CA GLN A 30 5.53 11.86 1.99
C GLN A 30 6.51 11.16 2.92
N THR A 31 6.55 11.59 4.20
CA THR A 31 7.15 10.78 5.26
C THR A 31 6.11 9.77 5.73
N VAL A 32 6.43 8.48 5.61
CA VAL A 32 5.57 7.37 6.02
C VAL A 32 6.14 6.69 7.26
N HIS A 33 5.25 6.20 8.12
CA HIS A 33 5.60 5.52 9.37
C HIS A 33 5.28 4.02 9.27
N PRO A 34 5.99 3.17 10.04
CA PRO A 34 5.70 1.75 10.06
C PRO A 34 4.26 1.42 10.46
N ARG A 35 3.64 0.52 9.70
CA ARG A 35 2.29 -0.01 9.95
C ARG A 35 2.41 -1.48 10.26
N LYS A 36 1.94 -1.91 11.44
CA LYS A 36 2.05 -3.29 11.90
C LYS A 36 1.06 -4.18 11.16
N LEU A 37 1.53 -5.33 10.67
CA LEU A 37 0.77 -6.29 9.88
C LEU A 37 0.81 -7.67 10.52
N ALA A 38 -0.31 -8.38 10.43
CA ALA A 38 -0.27 -9.83 10.32
C ALA A 38 -0.14 -10.18 8.84
N ALA A 39 0.81 -11.04 8.46
CA ALA A 39 1.06 -11.33 7.06
C ALA A 39 1.41 -12.80 6.82
N VAL A 40 1.22 -13.24 5.58
CA VAL A 40 1.78 -14.47 5.03
C VAL A 40 2.68 -14.09 3.86
N ARG A 41 3.93 -14.56 3.88
CA ARG A 41 4.92 -14.31 2.83
C ARG A 41 4.83 -15.36 1.72
N ARG A 42 4.96 -14.91 0.48
CA ARG A 42 5.14 -15.78 -0.70
C ARG A 42 6.23 -15.23 -1.61
N GLU A 43 6.90 -16.13 -2.30
CA GLU A 43 7.66 -15.79 -3.48
C GLU A 43 6.71 -15.79 -4.69
N VAL A 44 6.69 -14.70 -5.43
CA VAL A 44 5.70 -14.44 -6.48
C VAL A 44 6.40 -14.07 -7.77
N ALA A 45 6.10 -14.79 -8.86
CA ALA A 45 6.59 -14.44 -10.18
C ALA A 45 6.07 -13.04 -10.60
N PRO A 46 6.87 -12.24 -11.34
CA PRO A 46 6.42 -10.94 -11.82
C PRO A 46 5.06 -11.01 -12.55
N GLY A 47 4.12 -10.16 -12.16
CA GLY A 47 2.76 -10.13 -12.74
C GLY A 47 1.79 -11.20 -12.23
N ALA A 48 2.23 -12.15 -11.39
CA ALA A 48 1.36 -13.21 -10.86
C ALA A 48 0.61 -12.82 -9.58
N VAL A 49 0.87 -11.64 -9.00
CA VAL A 49 0.26 -11.19 -7.73
C VAL A 49 -1.26 -11.35 -7.74
N GLY A 50 -1.92 -10.91 -8.83
CA GLY A 50 -3.37 -10.92 -8.98
C GLY A 50 -4.03 -12.31 -8.89
N SER A 51 -3.28 -13.39 -9.13
CA SER A 51 -3.79 -14.77 -9.01
C SER A 51 -3.36 -15.48 -7.73
N VAL A 52 -2.33 -15.01 -7.02
CA VAL A 52 -1.75 -15.71 -5.87
C VAL A 52 -2.14 -15.14 -4.50
N TRP A 53 -2.68 -13.91 -4.44
CA TRP A 53 -2.93 -13.20 -3.18
C TRP A 53 -4.03 -13.82 -2.30
N GLY A 54 -5.03 -14.47 -2.91
CA GLY A 54 -6.24 -14.93 -2.22
C GLY A 54 -5.98 -15.91 -1.08
N PRO A 55 -5.35 -17.08 -1.34
CA PRO A 55 -5.06 -18.06 -0.31
C PRO A 55 -4.22 -17.55 0.88
N PRO A 56 -3.10 -16.83 0.71
CA PRO A 56 -2.33 -16.30 1.84
C PRO A 56 -3.11 -15.25 2.63
N LEU A 57 -3.83 -14.33 1.97
CA LEU A 57 -4.64 -13.33 2.68
C LEU A 57 -5.80 -13.97 3.45
N GLY A 58 -6.38 -15.06 2.92
CA GLY A 58 -7.40 -15.85 3.60
C GLY A 58 -6.92 -16.41 4.95
N LYS A 59 -5.69 -16.93 4.99
CA LYS A 59 -5.05 -17.43 6.23
C LYS A 59 -4.86 -16.31 7.27
N VAL A 60 -4.44 -15.12 6.82
CA VAL A 60 -4.31 -13.96 7.71
C VAL A 60 -5.65 -13.58 8.32
N TRP A 61 -6.71 -13.52 7.52
CA TRP A 61 -8.04 -13.18 8.01
C TRP A 61 -8.62 -14.24 8.95
N GLU A 62 -8.35 -15.53 8.71
CA GLU A 62 -8.71 -16.60 9.64
C GLU A 62 -8.01 -16.42 11.00
N PHE A 63 -6.70 -16.17 10.98
CA PHE A 63 -5.93 -15.89 12.18
C PHE A 63 -6.47 -14.67 12.94
N ILE A 64 -6.70 -13.54 12.26
CA ILE A 64 -7.22 -12.31 12.89
C ILE A 64 -8.57 -12.56 13.57
N ARG A 65 -9.49 -13.30 12.93
CA ARG A 65 -10.79 -13.65 13.54
C ARG A 65 -10.65 -14.50 14.81
N SER A 66 -9.59 -15.28 14.92
CA SER A 66 -9.29 -16.08 16.11
C SER A 66 -8.64 -15.30 17.26
N GLN A 67 -8.27 -14.02 17.04
CA GLN A 67 -7.49 -13.20 17.96
C GLN A 67 -8.27 -11.92 18.38
N PRO A 68 -9.20 -12.00 19.35
CA PRO A 68 -9.94 -10.84 19.83
C PRO A 68 -9.01 -9.69 20.25
N GLY A 69 -9.32 -8.47 19.79
CA GLY A 69 -8.57 -7.26 20.12
C GLY A 69 -7.23 -7.10 19.39
N LEU A 70 -6.84 -8.02 18.50
CA LEU A 70 -5.64 -7.84 17.66
C LEU A 70 -5.83 -6.77 16.57
N ARG A 71 -7.08 -6.50 16.19
CA ARG A 71 -7.45 -5.51 15.17
C ARG A 71 -8.69 -4.73 15.61
N THR A 72 -8.72 -3.45 15.25
CA THR A 72 -9.87 -2.55 15.38
C THR A 72 -10.42 -2.20 14.00
N ASP A 73 -9.56 -1.63 13.16
CA ASP A 73 -9.78 -1.08 11.83
C ASP A 73 -8.47 -1.18 11.04
N GLY A 74 -8.44 -0.66 9.81
CA GLY A 74 -7.26 -0.61 8.95
C GLY A 74 -7.47 -1.33 7.63
N HIS A 75 -6.38 -1.67 6.95
CA HIS A 75 -6.42 -2.05 5.53
C HIS A 75 -5.75 -3.40 5.27
N ASN A 76 -6.11 -4.01 4.14
CA ASN A 76 -5.23 -4.98 3.52
C ASN A 76 -4.01 -4.24 2.97
N ILE A 77 -2.81 -4.77 3.19
CA ILE A 77 -1.56 -4.20 2.70
C ILE A 77 -0.73 -5.29 2.05
N PHE A 78 -0.38 -5.10 0.78
CA PHE A 78 0.53 -6.00 0.08
C PHE A 78 1.89 -5.33 0.01
N LEU A 79 2.86 -5.86 0.75
CA LEU A 79 4.22 -5.34 0.81
C LEU A 79 5.15 -6.16 -0.09
N TYR A 80 5.79 -5.48 -1.03
CA TYR A 80 6.70 -6.06 -2.01
C TYR A 80 8.15 -5.76 -1.64
N HIS A 81 8.95 -6.82 -1.54
CA HIS A 81 10.40 -6.73 -1.39
C HIS A 81 11.04 -6.93 -2.76
N HIS A 82 11.48 -5.83 -3.37
CA HIS A 82 12.02 -5.84 -4.73
C HIS A 82 13.37 -6.53 -4.77
N PRO A 83 13.56 -7.55 -5.65
CA PRO A 83 14.85 -8.19 -5.80
C PRO A 83 15.84 -7.23 -6.47
N LYS A 84 17.14 -7.41 -6.17
CA LYS A 84 18.21 -6.67 -6.86
C LYS A 84 18.34 -7.06 -8.33
N GLN A 85 17.98 -8.31 -8.66
CA GLN A 85 18.06 -8.84 -10.03
C GLN A 85 16.73 -8.62 -10.76
N PRO A 86 16.73 -7.96 -11.93
CA PRO A 86 15.53 -7.81 -12.75
C PRO A 86 14.93 -9.16 -13.14
N GLY A 87 13.60 -9.27 -13.06
CA GLY A 87 12.86 -10.48 -13.46
C GLY A 87 12.90 -11.62 -12.45
N ALA A 88 13.67 -11.50 -11.36
CA ALA A 88 13.60 -12.46 -10.26
C ALA A 88 12.23 -12.41 -9.58
N PRO A 89 11.78 -13.51 -8.96
CA PRO A 89 10.58 -13.51 -8.14
C PRO A 89 10.64 -12.48 -7.02
N ILE A 90 9.49 -11.90 -6.71
CA ILE A 90 9.31 -10.87 -5.67
C ILE A 90 8.83 -11.57 -4.41
N LEU A 91 9.44 -11.29 -3.26
CA LEU A 91 8.84 -11.68 -1.99
C LEU A 91 7.71 -10.70 -1.68
N CYS A 92 6.51 -11.24 -1.47
CA CYS A 92 5.30 -10.48 -1.21
C CYS A 92 4.69 -10.91 0.13
N ASP A 93 4.50 -9.94 1.01
CA ASP A 93 3.76 -10.09 2.25
C ASP A 93 2.32 -9.68 2.01
N PHE A 94 1.42 -10.67 1.99
CA PHE A 94 -0.01 -10.43 1.93
C PHE A 94 -0.53 -10.24 3.35
N GLY A 95 -0.77 -8.99 3.73
CA GLY A 95 -1.02 -8.63 5.12
C GLY A 95 -2.29 -7.85 5.36
N VAL A 96 -2.64 -7.77 6.64
CA VAL A 96 -3.74 -6.98 7.19
C VAL A 96 -3.21 -6.23 8.41
N GLU A 97 -3.57 -4.96 8.53
CA GLU A 97 -3.15 -4.16 9.68
C GLU A 97 -3.67 -4.66 11.01
N VAL A 98 -2.80 -4.59 12.03
CA VAL A 98 -3.06 -4.97 13.41
C VAL A 98 -2.57 -3.88 14.37
N THR A 99 -3.08 -3.86 15.60
CA THR A 99 -2.78 -2.81 16.59
C THR A 99 -1.51 -3.09 17.40
N ARG A 100 -1.08 -4.35 17.46
CA ARG A 100 0.06 -4.83 18.26
C ARG A 100 0.76 -6.00 17.58
N THR A 101 1.99 -6.28 18.01
CA THR A 101 2.70 -7.51 17.62
C THR A 101 2.08 -8.75 18.27
N PHE A 102 2.45 -9.93 17.76
CA PHE A 102 1.97 -11.24 18.20
C PHE A 102 3.00 -12.33 17.84
N GLU A 103 2.93 -13.47 18.54
CA GLU A 103 3.75 -14.64 18.24
C GLU A 103 3.29 -15.32 16.95
N THR A 104 4.24 -15.76 16.12
CA THR A 104 3.94 -16.45 14.86
C THR A 104 3.02 -17.65 15.07
N ALA A 105 1.99 -17.75 14.25
CA ALA A 105 1.00 -18.82 14.28
C ALA A 105 0.93 -19.49 12.91
N GLY A 106 1.55 -20.67 12.79
CA GLY A 106 1.69 -21.37 11.52
C GLY A 106 2.48 -20.53 10.52
N GLU A 107 1.82 -20.13 9.42
CA GLU A 107 2.42 -19.28 8.39
C GLU A 107 2.19 -17.78 8.63
N VAL A 108 1.29 -17.41 9.55
CA VAL A 108 0.97 -16.01 9.83
C VAL A 108 1.97 -15.46 10.85
N TYR A 109 2.69 -14.41 10.48
CA TYR A 109 3.69 -13.78 11.32
C TYR A 109 3.48 -12.26 11.41
N ALA A 110 4.01 -11.66 12.48
CA ALA A 110 4.01 -10.22 12.66
C ALA A 110 5.13 -9.57 11.84
N THR A 111 4.79 -8.52 11.10
CA THR A 111 5.75 -7.68 10.35
C THR A 111 5.27 -6.23 10.33
N GLU A 112 5.99 -5.35 9.65
CA GLU A 112 5.57 -3.98 9.43
C GLU A 112 6.02 -3.44 8.07
N THR A 113 5.29 -2.47 7.53
CA THR A 113 5.81 -1.67 6.41
C THR A 113 7.01 -0.85 6.88
N PRO A 114 8.02 -0.61 6.05
CA PRO A 114 9.13 0.26 6.43
C PRO A 114 8.65 1.72 6.56
N GLY A 115 9.36 2.49 7.39
CA GLY A 115 9.19 3.95 7.50
C GLY A 115 10.28 4.71 6.74
N GLY A 116 10.02 5.96 6.40
CA GLY A 116 10.97 6.84 5.72
C GLY A 116 10.29 7.78 4.72
N GLU A 117 11.08 8.38 3.84
CA GLU A 117 10.54 9.16 2.73
C GLU A 117 10.06 8.24 1.61
N ALA A 118 8.89 8.51 1.04
CA ALA A 118 8.27 7.68 0.02
C ALA A 118 7.61 8.51 -1.09
N ALA A 119 7.63 7.99 -2.31
CA ALA A 119 6.78 8.45 -3.39
C ALA A 119 5.41 7.76 -3.29
N VAL A 120 4.35 8.55 -3.25
CA VAL A 120 2.99 8.09 -2.98
C VAL A 120 2.05 8.56 -4.08
N THR A 121 1.18 7.66 -4.53
CA THR A 121 0.04 8.02 -5.37
C THR A 121 -1.20 7.24 -5.00
N VAL A 122 -2.37 7.73 -5.42
CA VAL A 122 -3.66 7.06 -5.22
C VAL A 122 -4.21 6.64 -6.58
N HIS A 123 -4.36 5.32 -6.75
CA HIS A 123 -5.12 4.74 -7.84
C HIS A 123 -6.61 4.79 -7.50
N ARG A 124 -7.44 5.22 -8.46
CA ARG A 124 -8.91 5.14 -8.36
C ARG A 124 -9.44 4.29 -9.49
N GLY A 125 -10.23 3.28 -9.12
CA GLY A 125 -10.90 2.40 -10.07
C GLY A 125 -10.33 0.98 -10.08
N PRO A 126 -10.57 0.23 -11.16
CA PRO A 126 -10.42 -1.22 -11.15
C PRO A 126 -8.95 -1.66 -11.02
N TYR A 127 -8.73 -2.77 -10.31
CA TYR A 127 -7.38 -3.27 -10.02
C TYR A 127 -6.57 -3.67 -11.27
N ASN A 128 -7.24 -4.02 -12.37
CA ASN A 128 -6.55 -4.33 -13.64
C ASN A 128 -5.78 -3.13 -14.23
N ARG A 129 -6.07 -1.91 -13.77
CA ARG A 129 -5.37 -0.67 -14.14
C ARG A 129 -4.30 -0.22 -13.13
N MET A 130 -4.08 -0.96 -12.04
CA MET A 130 -3.09 -0.62 -11.00
C MET A 130 -1.69 -0.34 -11.55
N LYS A 131 -1.31 -1.02 -12.65
CA LYS A 131 -0.03 -0.79 -13.34
C LYS A 131 0.20 0.67 -13.71
N GLU A 132 -0.86 1.45 -13.93
CA GLU A 132 -0.76 2.88 -14.22
C GLU A 132 -0.18 3.68 -13.05
N ALA A 133 -0.58 3.37 -11.81
CA ALA A 133 -0.05 4.01 -10.61
C ALA A 133 1.43 3.67 -10.39
N HIS A 134 1.81 2.40 -10.55
CA HIS A 134 3.22 1.98 -10.49
C HIS A 134 4.06 2.68 -11.58
N ASN A 135 3.55 2.77 -12.80
CA ASN A 135 4.23 3.46 -13.90
C ASN A 135 4.38 4.96 -13.62
N ALA A 136 3.38 5.60 -13.02
CA ALA A 136 3.44 7.01 -12.67
C ALA A 136 4.55 7.29 -11.65
N ILE A 137 4.64 6.48 -10.59
CA ILE A 137 5.72 6.58 -9.60
C ILE A 137 7.08 6.31 -10.25
N ALA A 138 7.21 5.28 -11.08
CA ALA A 138 8.47 4.96 -11.77
C ALA A 138 8.95 6.13 -12.66
N LYS A 139 8.05 6.73 -13.45
CA LYS A 139 8.35 7.91 -14.27
C LYS A 139 8.74 9.11 -13.43
N TRP A 140 8.02 9.35 -12.33
CA TRP A 140 8.30 10.44 -11.41
C TRP A 140 9.68 10.29 -10.76
N MET A 141 10.02 9.09 -10.28
CA MET A 141 11.33 8.80 -9.68
C MET A 141 12.46 9.06 -10.67
N ALA A 142 12.32 8.58 -11.93
CA ALA A 142 13.30 8.81 -12.98
C ALA A 142 13.48 10.32 -13.29
N ALA A 143 12.38 11.06 -13.42
CA ALA A 143 12.42 12.49 -13.70
C ALA A 143 13.06 13.31 -12.56
N ASN A 144 12.89 12.87 -11.31
CA ASN A 144 13.39 13.56 -10.11
C ASN A 144 14.72 12.97 -9.59
N ARG A 145 15.36 12.05 -10.32
CA ARG A 145 16.60 11.36 -9.92
C ARG A 145 16.50 10.75 -8.52
N ARG A 146 15.34 10.16 -8.20
CA ARG A 146 15.09 9.45 -6.95
C ARG A 146 15.25 7.95 -7.18
N GLU A 147 15.81 7.26 -6.19
CA GLU A 147 16.01 5.82 -6.23
C GLU A 147 15.09 5.11 -5.24
N SER A 148 14.73 3.86 -5.54
CA SER A 148 13.94 3.02 -4.63
C SER A 148 14.85 2.42 -3.55
N ALA A 149 14.34 2.37 -2.31
CA ALA A 149 14.95 1.64 -1.20
C ALA A 149 14.60 0.14 -1.17
N GLY A 150 14.14 -0.41 -2.32
CA GLY A 150 13.86 -1.83 -2.48
C GLY A 150 12.51 -2.30 -1.93
N HIS A 151 11.64 -1.38 -1.50
CA HIS A 151 10.31 -1.71 -0.96
C HIS A 151 9.22 -0.86 -1.59
N SER A 152 8.11 -1.50 -1.94
CA SER A 152 6.86 -0.80 -2.25
C SER A 152 5.68 -1.53 -1.61
N TRP A 153 4.57 -0.85 -1.41
CA TRP A 153 3.35 -1.52 -0.96
C TRP A 153 2.09 -0.84 -1.49
N GLU A 154 1.02 -1.62 -1.50
CA GLU A 154 -0.33 -1.19 -1.85
C GLU A 154 -1.20 -1.22 -0.60
N ILE A 155 -1.98 -0.16 -0.38
CA ILE A 155 -2.93 -0.04 0.72
C ILE A 155 -4.32 -0.02 0.08
N TYR A 156 -5.05 -1.11 0.25
CA TYR A 156 -6.39 -1.26 -0.33
C TYR A 156 -7.41 -0.58 0.57
N GLY A 157 -8.07 0.45 0.05
CA GLY A 157 -9.16 1.13 0.72
C GLY A 157 -10.41 0.26 0.84
N ASP A 158 -11.39 0.75 1.59
CA ASP A 158 -12.70 0.13 1.61
C ASP A 158 -13.35 0.21 0.21
N PRO A 159 -14.02 -0.86 -0.26
CA PRO A 159 -14.75 -0.82 -1.52
C PRO A 159 -15.81 0.29 -1.50
N ALA A 160 -15.76 1.16 -2.51
CA ALA A 160 -16.81 2.15 -2.74
C ALA A 160 -18.03 1.48 -3.40
N PRO A 161 -19.25 2.06 -3.27
CA PRO A 161 -20.43 1.55 -3.98
C PRO A 161 -20.24 1.45 -5.49
N ASP A 162 -19.54 2.43 -6.08
CA ASP A 162 -19.03 2.33 -7.45
C ASP A 162 -17.58 1.81 -7.41
N PRO A 163 -17.27 0.66 -8.04
CA PRO A 163 -15.90 0.17 -8.16
C PRO A 163 -14.93 1.17 -8.81
N ALA A 164 -15.43 2.11 -9.62
CA ALA A 164 -14.63 3.20 -10.21
C ALA A 164 -14.06 4.16 -9.16
N ASP A 165 -14.72 4.26 -8.00
CA ASP A 165 -14.33 5.13 -6.89
C ASP A 165 -13.51 4.41 -5.82
N THR A 166 -13.28 3.10 -5.96
CA THR A 166 -12.45 2.35 -5.00
C THR A 166 -10.99 2.83 -5.10
N GLU A 167 -10.43 3.20 -3.95
CA GLU A 167 -9.08 3.75 -3.88
C GLU A 167 -8.04 2.69 -3.47
N THR A 168 -6.86 2.77 -4.05
CA THR A 168 -5.68 2.04 -3.58
C THR A 168 -4.49 2.99 -3.54
N THR A 169 -3.89 3.14 -2.37
CA THR A 169 -2.68 3.96 -2.22
C THR A 169 -1.46 3.11 -2.56
N VAL A 170 -0.65 3.55 -3.52
CA VAL A 170 0.60 2.91 -3.92
C VAL A 170 1.76 3.72 -3.37
N VAL A 171 2.68 3.04 -2.69
CA VAL A 171 3.81 3.66 -2.00
C VAL A 171 5.11 3.00 -2.43
N TYR A 172 6.11 3.79 -2.79
CA TYR A 172 7.48 3.34 -3.02
C TYR A 172 8.41 4.03 -2.04
N LEU A 173 9.08 3.25 -1.19
CA LEU A 173 10.08 3.79 -0.28
C LEU A 173 11.26 4.31 -1.10
N LEU A 174 11.69 5.53 -0.81
CA LEU A 174 12.80 6.16 -1.50
C LEU A 174 14.09 5.94 -0.70
N LEU A 175 15.20 5.76 -1.43
CA LEU A 175 16.52 5.80 -0.83
C LEU A 175 16.75 7.21 -0.27
N GLY A 176 17.26 7.29 0.95
CA GLY A 176 17.54 8.57 1.60
C GLY A 176 18.54 9.38 0.78
N SER A 177 18.26 10.68 0.60
CA SER A 177 19.23 11.60 0.01
C SER A 177 20.39 11.74 1.01
N SER A 178 21.57 11.26 0.63
CA SER A 178 22.81 11.47 1.40
C SER A 178 23.30 12.92 1.29
#